data_AF-C0B7V1-F1
#
_entry.id   AF-C0B7V1-F1
#
_cell.length_a   1.000
_cell.length_b   1.000
_cell.length_c   1.000
_cell.angle_alpha   90.00
_cell.angle_beta   90.00
_cell.angle_gamma   90.00
#
_symmetry.space_group_name_H-M   'P 1'
#
loop_
_entity.id
_entity.type
_entity.pdbx_description
1 polymer ?
#
loop_
_entity_poly.entity_id
_entity_poly.type
_entity_poly.pdbx_seq_one_letter_code
_entity_poly.pdbx_strand_id
1 'polypeptide(L)'
;MDKQKKNMGAVAFLPLIVFLVCYVGCGITFTLLGADEPFGKFPRHVALLAGCAVALLLNRGIGVQDKLNIMTTSMGNSGVMMIVLIYLMAGGFQGAAAAMGGKDSVVNLCLHFIPVKLLVPGVFLMCCFISTSIGTSMGTIAAMAPIAINVAQGAHLNVAVVGAAVIGDLILEITFP
;
A
#
# COMPACT_ATOMS: atom_id res chain seq x y z
N MET A 1 9.15 -14.65 -34.41
CA MET A 1 8.39 -13.43 -34.74
C MET A 1 8.75 -12.36 -33.71
N ASP A 2 9.88 -11.69 -33.94
CA ASP A 2 10.40 -10.60 -33.12
C ASP A 2 9.51 -9.37 -33.24
N LYS A 3 8.48 -9.28 -32.39
CA LYS A 3 7.66 -8.07 -32.25
C LYS A 3 8.43 -7.02 -31.47
N GLN A 4 9.23 -6.24 -32.22
CA GLN A 4 9.58 -4.83 -31.99
C GLN A 4 9.30 -4.31 -30.56
N LYS A 5 10.33 -4.31 -29.71
CA LYS A 5 10.39 -3.47 -28.49
C LYS A 5 10.29 -2.01 -28.90
N LYS A 6 9.07 -1.49 -29.07
CA LYS A 6 8.86 -0.04 -29.19
C LYS A 6 9.16 0.57 -27.82
N ASN A 7 10.28 1.28 -27.73
CA ASN A 7 10.70 2.02 -26.54
C ASN A 7 9.69 3.14 -26.25
N MET A 8 8.58 2.80 -25.60
CA MET A 8 7.58 3.74 -25.08
C MET A 8 8.09 4.34 -23.74
N GLY A 9 9.35 4.76 -23.68
CA GLY A 9 10.04 5.07 -22.42
C GLY A 9 9.33 6.16 -21.60
N ALA A 10 9.11 7.34 -22.18
CA ALA A 10 8.43 8.43 -21.50
C ALA A 10 6.90 8.25 -21.45
N VAL A 11 6.32 7.59 -22.44
CA VAL A 11 4.87 7.44 -22.57
C VAL A 11 4.32 6.35 -21.62
N ALA A 12 5.14 5.36 -21.24
CA ALA A 12 4.76 4.32 -20.27
C ALA A 12 4.46 4.88 -18.86
N PHE A 13 4.99 6.06 -18.52
CA PHE A 13 4.70 6.76 -17.26
C PHE A 13 3.44 7.62 -17.31
N LEU A 14 2.83 7.82 -18.49
CA LEU A 14 1.61 8.62 -18.63
C LEU A 14 0.46 8.17 -17.71
N PRO A 15 0.18 6.86 -17.52
CA PRO A 15 -0.86 6.41 -16.59
C PRO A 15 -0.57 6.83 -15.14
N LEU A 16 0.72 6.82 -14.75
CA LEU A 16 1.17 7.21 -13.41
C LEU A 16 1.09 8.73 -13.22
N ILE A 17 1.45 9.51 -14.24
CA ILE A 17 1.31 10.97 -14.23
C ILE A 17 -0.17 11.35 -14.16
N VAL A 18 -1.04 10.70 -14.95
CA VAL A 18 -2.49 10.95 -14.89
C VAL A 18 -3.06 10.58 -13.53
N PHE A 19 -2.65 9.45 -12.95
CA PHE A 19 -3.02 9.08 -11.59
C PHE A 19 -2.58 10.15 -10.58
N LEU A 20 -1.33 10.61 -10.64
CA LEU A 20 -0.78 11.62 -9.73
C LEU A 20 -1.52 12.95 -9.86
N VAL A 21 -1.72 13.44 -11.09
CA VAL A 21 -2.42 14.70 -11.35
C VAL A 21 -3.89 14.61 -10.94
N CYS A 22 -4.56 13.50 -11.23
CA CYS A 22 -5.96 13.33 -10.85
C CYS A 22 -6.10 13.20 -9.32
N TYR A 23 -5.26 12.40 -8.66
CA TYR A 23 -5.34 12.20 -7.21
C TYR A 23 -4.85 13.42 -6.41
N VAL A 24 -3.63 13.89 -6.68
CA VAL A 24 -3.01 15.01 -5.97
C VAL A 24 -3.62 16.34 -6.40
N GLY A 25 -3.93 16.52 -7.69
CA GLY A 25 -4.58 17.73 -8.18
C GLY A 25 -6.02 17.88 -7.67
N CYS A 26 -6.80 16.80 -7.60
CA CYS A 26 -8.09 16.85 -6.91
C CYS A 26 -7.91 17.13 -5.41
N GLY A 27 -6.95 16.48 -4.74
CA GLY A 27 -6.67 16.75 -3.34
C GLY A 27 -6.32 18.22 -3.05
N ILE A 28 -5.43 18.83 -3.85
CA ILE A 28 -5.04 20.24 -3.69
C ILE A 28 -6.21 21.18 -4.00
N THR A 29 -6.98 20.93 -5.05
CA THR A 29 -8.14 21.78 -5.40
C THR A 29 -9.22 21.72 -4.31
N PHE A 30 -9.52 20.54 -3.76
CA PHE A 30 -10.43 20.41 -2.61
C PHE A 30 -9.86 21.04 -1.33
N THR A 31 -8.54 21.01 -1.14
CA THR A 31 -7.87 21.70 -0.02
C THR A 31 -8.01 23.23 -0.14
N LEU A 32 -7.88 23.78 -1.35
CA LEU A 32 -8.05 25.21 -1.63
C LEU A 32 -9.52 25.67 -1.55
N LEU A 33 -10.46 24.77 -1.81
CA LEU A 33 -11.91 25.01 -1.69
C LEU A 33 -12.42 24.91 -0.23
N GLY A 34 -11.53 24.61 0.73
CA GLY A 34 -11.88 24.55 2.15
C GLY A 34 -12.70 23.32 2.57
N ALA A 35 -12.61 22.22 1.82
CA ALA A 35 -13.32 21.00 2.16
C ALA A 35 -12.66 20.26 3.34
N ASP A 36 -13.47 19.79 4.29
CA ASP A 36 -13.03 18.85 5.34
C ASP A 36 -12.63 17.50 4.70
N GLU A 37 -11.41 17.05 4.97
CA GLU A 37 -10.77 15.84 4.42
C GLU A 37 -10.72 15.77 2.87
N PRO A 38 -9.93 16.65 2.22
CA PRO A 38 -9.92 16.79 0.76
C PRO A 38 -9.46 15.52 0.03
N PHE A 39 -8.62 14.70 0.66
CA PHE A 39 -8.19 13.39 0.15
C PHE A 39 -9.14 12.24 0.51
N GLY A 40 -10.06 12.44 1.46
CA GLY A 40 -11.09 11.45 1.82
C GLY A 40 -12.30 11.47 0.87
N LYS A 41 -12.61 12.63 0.28
CA LYS A 41 -13.73 12.81 -0.65
C LYS A 41 -13.49 12.23 -2.03
N PHE A 42 -12.24 12.12 -2.47
CA PHE A 42 -11.89 11.51 -3.75
C PHE A 42 -11.37 10.09 -3.54
N PRO A 43 -12.16 9.04 -3.86
CA PRO A 43 -11.72 7.68 -3.64
C PRO A 43 -10.51 7.37 -4.51
N ARG A 44 -9.40 6.98 -3.89
CA ARG A 44 -8.17 6.54 -4.59
C ARG A 44 -8.43 5.47 -5.67
N HIS A 45 -9.46 4.64 -5.48
CA HIS A 45 -9.89 3.62 -6.45
C HIS A 45 -10.33 4.23 -7.79
N VAL A 46 -10.98 5.40 -7.77
CA VAL A 46 -11.44 6.10 -8.98
C VAL A 46 -10.24 6.66 -9.75
N ALA A 47 -9.28 7.26 -9.05
CA ALA A 47 -8.02 7.72 -9.66
C ALA A 47 -7.28 6.55 -10.33
N LEU A 48 -7.25 5.39 -9.67
CA LEU A 48 -6.55 4.20 -10.14
C LEU A 48 -7.25 3.58 -11.36
N LEU A 49 -8.59 3.58 -11.39
CA LEU A 49 -9.36 3.19 -12.57
C LEU A 49 -9.11 4.12 -13.77
N ALA A 50 -9.05 5.43 -13.55
CA ALA A 50 -8.72 6.40 -14.60
C ALA A 50 -7.32 6.17 -15.16
N GLY A 51 -6.33 5.91 -14.29
CA GLY A 51 -4.98 5.51 -14.70
C GLY A 51 -4.97 4.22 -15.51
N CYS A 52 -5.70 3.19 -15.08
CA CYS A 52 -5.85 1.94 -15.82
C CYS A 52 -6.50 2.13 -17.19
N ALA A 53 -7.55 2.96 -17.28
CA ALA A 53 -8.18 3.30 -18.56
C ALA A 53 -7.19 3.96 -19.52
N VAL A 54 -6.39 4.92 -19.04
CA VAL A 54 -5.33 5.56 -19.83
C VAL A 54 -4.25 4.56 -20.23
N ALA A 55 -3.84 3.65 -19.34
CA ALA A 55 -2.88 2.58 -19.67
C ALA A 55 -3.39 1.64 -20.77
N LEU A 56 -4.68 1.28 -20.72
CA LEU A 56 -5.33 0.49 -21.76
C LEU A 56 -5.43 1.25 -23.09
N LEU A 57 -5.64 2.58 -23.06
CA LEU A 57 -5.72 3.42 -24.27
C LEU A 57 -4.36 3.75 -24.89
N LEU A 58 -3.27 3.73 -24.12
CA LEU A 58 -1.94 4.19 -24.52
C LEU A 58 -1.31 3.43 -25.70
N ASN A 59 -1.61 2.13 -25.80
CA ASN A 59 -1.03 1.26 -26.84
C ASN A 59 -2.09 0.84 -27.85
N ARG A 60 -2.47 1.75 -28.74
CA ARG A 60 -3.56 1.59 -29.72
C ARG A 60 -3.35 0.47 -30.78
N GLY A 61 -2.18 -0.18 -30.79
CA GLY A 61 -1.81 -1.24 -31.73
C GLY A 61 -1.95 -2.68 -31.22
N ILE A 62 -2.34 -2.88 -29.95
CA ILE A 62 -2.61 -4.21 -29.36
C ILE A 62 -4.10 -4.30 -29.03
N GLY A 63 -4.74 -5.43 -29.35
CA GLY A 63 -6.16 -5.65 -29.04
C GLY A 63 -6.43 -5.53 -27.53
N VAL A 64 -7.63 -5.05 -27.16
CA VAL A 64 -8.03 -4.90 -25.75
C VAL A 64 -7.96 -6.23 -25.00
N GLN A 65 -8.29 -7.33 -25.67
CA GLN A 65 -8.14 -8.71 -25.18
C GLN A 65 -6.70 -9.04 -24.77
N ASP A 66 -5.73 -8.82 -25.64
CA ASP A 66 -4.31 -9.11 -25.35
C ASP A 66 -3.76 -8.24 -24.21
N LYS A 67 -4.19 -6.97 -24.14
CA LYS A 67 -3.84 -6.06 -23.02
C LYS A 67 -4.38 -6.56 -21.69
N LEU A 68 -5.66 -6.95 -21.67
CA LEU A 68 -6.29 -7.50 -20.46
C LEU A 68 -5.62 -8.81 -20.05
N ASN A 69 -5.22 -9.66 -21.00
CA ASN A 69 -4.50 -10.90 -20.71
C ASN A 69 -3.11 -10.63 -20.08
N ILE A 70 -2.34 -9.70 -20.64
CA ILE A 70 -1.04 -9.28 -20.09
C ILE A 70 -1.21 -8.69 -18.68
N MET A 71 -2.21 -7.84 -18.48
CA MET A 71 -2.52 -7.24 -17.17
C MET A 71 -2.89 -8.34 -16.16
N THR A 72 -3.79 -9.25 -16.52
CA THR A 72 -4.27 -10.31 -15.63
C THR A 72 -3.16 -11.31 -15.29
N THR A 73 -2.31 -11.67 -16.26
CA THR A 73 -1.14 -12.53 -16.03
C THR A 73 -0.14 -11.86 -15.10
N SER A 74 0.07 -10.54 -15.24
CA SER A 74 0.93 -9.77 -14.33
C SER A 74 0.35 -9.69 -12.92
N MET A 75 -0.98 -9.55 -12.79
CA MET A 75 -1.68 -9.56 -11.51
C MET A 75 -1.66 -10.94 -10.83
N GLY A 76 -1.67 -12.02 -11.61
CA GLY A 76 -1.61 -13.39 -11.12
C GLY A 76 -0.19 -13.89 -10.78
N ASN A 77 0.82 -13.03 -10.83
CA ASN A 77 2.18 -13.41 -10.45
C ASN A 77 2.23 -13.80 -8.96
N SER A 78 2.96 -14.88 -8.66
CA SER A 78 3.10 -15.46 -7.31
C SER A 78 3.37 -14.41 -6.22
N GLY A 79 4.23 -13.43 -6.48
CA GLY A 79 4.53 -12.37 -5.50
C GLY A 79 3.32 -11.49 -5.17
N VAL A 80 2.56 -11.07 -6.18
CA VAL A 80 1.35 -10.26 -5.99
C VAL A 80 0.26 -11.09 -5.31
N MET A 81 0.11 -12.35 -5.71
CA MET A 81 -0.88 -13.25 -5.12
C MET A 81 -0.61 -13.53 -3.64
N MET A 82 0.65 -13.73 -3.26
CA MET A 82 1.07 -13.92 -1.87
C MET A 82 0.71 -12.70 -1.01
N ILE A 83 0.98 -11.49 -1.51
CA ILE A 83 0.60 -10.24 -0.84
C ILE A 83 -0.92 -10.18 -0.62
N VAL A 84 -1.72 -10.48 -1.65
CA VAL A 84 -3.18 -10.46 -1.56
C VAL A 84 -3.68 -11.45 -0.51
N LEU A 85 -3.13 -12.67 -0.47
CA LEU A 85 -3.50 -13.68 0.53
C LEU A 85 -3.15 -13.24 1.95
N ILE A 86 -1.95 -12.67 2.17
CA ILE A 86 -1.55 -12.13 3.47
C ILE A 86 -2.50 -11.03 3.91
N TYR A 87 -2.83 -10.09 3.01
CA TYR A 87 -3.71 -8.96 3.33
C TYR A 87 -5.14 -9.42 3.65
N LEU A 88 -5.67 -10.38 2.90
CA LEU A 88 -7.00 -10.95 3.11
C LEU A 88 -7.08 -11.71 4.43
N MET A 89 -6.07 -12.52 4.75
CA MET A 89 -5.97 -13.25 6.02
C MET A 89 -5.79 -12.30 7.21
N ALA A 90 -4.92 -11.28 7.08
CA ALA A 90 -4.69 -10.29 8.13
C ALA A 90 -5.96 -9.45 8.41
N GLY A 91 -6.68 -9.04 7.36
CA GLY A 91 -7.94 -8.32 7.50
C GLY A 91 -9.04 -9.18 8.13
N GLY A 92 -9.14 -10.45 7.75
CA GLY A 92 -10.06 -11.41 8.39
C GLY A 92 -9.72 -11.64 9.87
N PHE A 93 -8.44 -11.83 10.19
CA PHE A 93 -7.95 -11.98 11.56
C PHE A 93 -8.22 -10.73 12.42
N GLN A 94 -7.99 -9.53 11.86
CA GLN A 94 -8.34 -8.26 12.50
C GLN A 94 -9.81 -8.22 12.89
N GLY A 95 -10.71 -8.54 11.94
CA GLY A 95 -12.15 -8.55 12.19
C GLY A 95 -12.53 -9.51 13.31
N ALA A 96 -11.96 -10.72 13.30
CA ALA A 96 -12.18 -11.71 14.36
C ALA A 96 -11.62 -11.27 15.73
N ALA A 97 -10.39 -10.74 15.77
CA ALA A 97 -9.75 -10.26 16.99
C ALA A 97 -10.50 -9.06 17.61
N ALA A 98 -11.02 -8.17 16.77
CA ALA A 98 -11.88 -7.08 17.20
C ALA A 98 -13.22 -7.59 17.77
N ALA A 99 -13.83 -8.60 17.14
CA ALA A 99 -15.08 -9.20 17.61
C ALA A 99 -14.90 -9.93 18.96
N MET A 100 -13.73 -10.51 19.22
CA MET A 100 -13.41 -11.16 20.50
C MET A 100 -13.02 -10.17 21.63
N GLY A 101 -13.00 -8.85 21.38
CA GLY A 101 -12.53 -7.86 22.36
C GLY A 101 -11.02 -7.90 22.60
N GLY A 102 -10.26 -8.57 21.72
CA GLY A 102 -8.81 -8.68 21.83
C GLY A 102 -8.12 -7.32 21.74
N LYS A 103 -8.64 -6.41 20.90
CA LYS A 103 -8.13 -5.03 20.78
C LYS A 103 -8.11 -4.33 22.14
N ASP A 104 -9.22 -4.34 22.88
CA ASP A 104 -9.37 -3.58 24.12
C ASP A 104 -8.57 -4.22 25.25
N SER A 105 -8.43 -5.55 25.23
CA SER A 105 -7.61 -6.32 26.18
C SER A 105 -6.12 -6.01 26.03
N VAL A 106 -5.61 -5.90 24.79
CA VAL A 106 -4.21 -5.56 24.51
C VAL A 106 -3.91 -4.11 24.90
N VAL A 107 -4.81 -3.16 24.61
CA VAL A 107 -4.68 -1.77 25.08
C VAL A 107 -4.54 -1.71 26.59
N ASN A 108 -5.44 -2.38 27.31
CA ASN A 108 -5.46 -2.35 28.77
C ASN A 108 -4.19 -2.97 29.37
N LEU A 109 -3.67 -4.03 28.74
CA LEU A 109 -2.39 -4.65 29.13
C LEU A 109 -1.20 -3.72 28.85
N CYS A 110 -1.15 -3.07 27.68
CA CYS A 110 -0.08 -2.16 27.29
C CYS A 110 0.02 -0.94 28.20
N LEU A 111 -1.12 -0.33 28.58
CA LEU A 111 -1.14 0.80 29.52
C LEU A 111 -0.60 0.41 30.91
N HIS A 112 -0.66 -0.87 31.28
CA HIS A 112 -0.22 -1.36 32.58
C HIS A 112 1.24 -1.86 32.61
N PHE A 113 1.79 -2.30 31.47
CA PHE A 113 3.11 -2.95 31.43
C PHE A 113 4.18 -2.25 30.59
N ILE A 114 3.83 -1.42 29.58
CA ILE A 114 4.84 -0.93 28.61
C ILE A 114 4.65 0.55 28.24
N PRO A 115 5.72 1.36 28.27
CA PRO A 115 5.68 2.70 27.72
C PRO A 115 5.59 2.62 26.19
N VAL A 116 4.53 3.19 25.63
CA VAL A 116 4.25 3.32 24.18
C VAL A 116 5.43 3.84 23.34
N LYS A 117 6.40 4.52 23.95
CA LYS A 117 7.64 5.00 23.31
C LYS A 117 8.55 3.88 22.78
N LEU A 118 8.49 2.67 23.34
CA LEU A 118 9.27 1.51 22.87
C LEU A 118 8.58 0.71 21.76
N LEU A 119 7.29 0.95 21.52
CA LEU A 119 6.52 0.17 20.56
C LEU A 119 6.85 0.54 19.11
N VAL A 120 7.03 1.83 18.83
CA VAL A 120 7.43 2.34 17.50
C VAL A 120 8.79 1.78 17.04
N PRO A 121 9.88 1.85 17.84
CA PRO A 121 11.16 1.25 17.45
C PRO A 121 11.11 -0.29 17.41
N GLY A 122 10.25 -0.94 18.20
CA GLY A 122 10.04 -2.39 18.12
C GLY A 122 9.38 -2.83 16.81
N VAL A 123 8.34 -2.13 16.37
CA VAL A 123 7.68 -2.37 15.07
C VAL A 123 8.65 -2.11 13.92
N PHE A 124 9.48 -1.07 14.02
CA PHE A 124 10.53 -0.78 13.06
C PHE A 124 11.55 -1.92 12.93
N LEU A 125 12.09 -2.40 14.06
CA LEU A 125 13.05 -3.52 14.07
C LEU A 125 12.46 -4.82 13.49
N MET A 126 11.19 -5.11 13.81
CA MET A 126 10.48 -6.27 13.25
C MET A 126 10.29 -6.12 11.74
N CYS A 127 9.96 -4.91 11.25
CA CYS A 127 9.89 -4.65 9.82
C CYS A 127 11.25 -4.89 9.15
N CYS A 128 12.35 -4.35 9.70
CA CYS A 128 13.70 -4.55 9.14
C CYS A 128 14.08 -6.03 9.05
N PHE A 129 13.79 -6.81 10.10
CA PHE A 129 14.14 -8.24 10.12
C PHE A 129 13.31 -9.05 9.12
N ILE A 130 12.01 -8.76 9.03
CA ILE A 130 11.12 -9.38 8.05
C ILE A 130 11.52 -8.97 6.64
N SER A 131 11.91 -7.72 6.43
CA SER A 131 12.33 -7.21 5.12
C SER A 131 13.61 -7.85 4.63
N THR A 132 14.59 -7.99 5.52
CA THR A 132 15.81 -8.78 5.27
C THR A 132 15.49 -10.24 4.91
N SER A 133 14.46 -10.81 5.54
CA SER A 133 14.08 -12.22 5.33
C SER A 133 13.26 -12.45 4.05
N ILE A 134 12.35 -11.52 3.71
CA ILE A 134 11.51 -11.59 2.51
C ILE A 134 12.29 -11.12 1.26
N GLY A 135 13.29 -10.25 1.43
CA GLY A 135 14.18 -9.79 0.38
C GLY A 135 13.52 -8.93 -0.69
N THR A 136 12.29 -8.46 -0.48
CA THR A 136 11.56 -7.58 -1.42
C THR A 136 10.81 -6.45 -0.71
N SER A 137 11.26 -5.22 -0.94
CA SER A 137 10.81 -4.02 -0.22
C SER A 137 9.30 -3.70 -0.35
N MET A 138 8.73 -3.91 -1.54
CA MET A 138 7.28 -3.76 -1.76
C MET A 138 6.48 -4.92 -1.15
N GLY A 139 7.05 -6.12 -1.06
CA GLY A 139 6.43 -7.27 -0.40
C GLY A 139 6.33 -7.06 1.10
N THR A 140 7.40 -6.52 1.71
CA THR A 140 7.44 -6.21 3.14
C THR A 140 6.41 -5.17 3.54
N ILE A 141 6.31 -4.05 2.82
CA ILE A 141 5.28 -3.04 3.12
C ILE A 141 3.88 -3.63 2.97
N ALA A 142 3.64 -4.39 1.91
CA ALA A 142 2.30 -4.90 1.67
C ALA A 142 1.87 -5.95 2.72
N ALA A 143 2.83 -6.70 3.29
CA ALA A 143 2.60 -7.58 4.42
C ALA A 143 2.51 -6.84 5.77
N MET A 144 3.36 -5.84 6.00
CA MET A 144 3.49 -5.14 7.28
C MET A 144 2.50 -3.99 7.47
N ALA A 145 2.06 -3.34 6.41
CA ALA A 145 1.06 -2.26 6.48
C ALA A 145 -0.22 -2.68 7.23
N PRO A 146 -0.90 -3.80 6.92
CA PRO A 146 -2.08 -4.19 7.66
C PRO A 146 -1.73 -4.52 9.12
N ILE A 147 -0.62 -5.22 9.38
CA ILE A 147 -0.20 -5.63 10.73
C ILE A 147 0.10 -4.39 11.60
N ALA A 148 0.84 -3.43 11.07
CA ALA A 148 1.25 -2.23 11.78
C ALA A 148 0.06 -1.29 12.05
N ILE A 149 -0.86 -1.14 11.09
CA ILE A 149 -2.13 -0.40 11.31
C ILE A 149 -2.96 -1.08 12.40
N ASN A 150 -3.02 -2.41 12.37
CA ASN A 150 -3.72 -3.21 13.38
C ASN A 150 -3.15 -3.01 14.78
N VAL A 151 -1.82 -3.10 14.91
CA VAL A 151 -1.12 -2.87 16.17
C VAL A 151 -1.31 -1.43 16.64
N ALA A 152 -1.25 -0.45 15.73
CA ALA A 152 -1.49 0.96 16.08
C ALA A 152 -2.91 1.18 16.62
N GLN A 153 -3.92 0.62 15.95
CA GLN A 153 -5.31 0.69 16.39
C GLN A 153 -5.53 -0.04 17.73
N GLY A 154 -4.95 -1.22 17.89
CA GLY A 154 -5.01 -2.01 19.13
C GLY A 154 -4.12 -1.49 20.27
N ALA A 155 -3.34 -0.44 20.05
CA ALA A 155 -2.54 0.22 21.09
C ALA A 155 -2.94 1.70 21.30
N HIS A 156 -4.02 2.17 20.63
CA HIS A 156 -4.41 3.58 20.52
C HIS A 156 -3.26 4.52 20.13
N LEU A 157 -2.32 4.02 19.32
CA LEU A 157 -1.24 4.81 18.77
C LEU A 157 -1.71 5.57 17.54
N ASN A 158 -1.07 6.70 17.27
CA ASN A 158 -1.29 7.42 16.03
C ASN A 158 -0.86 6.53 14.85
N VAL A 159 -1.83 6.10 14.06
CA VAL A 159 -1.63 5.26 12.86
C VAL A 159 -0.66 5.93 11.88
N ALA A 160 -0.61 7.27 11.83
CA ALA A 160 0.34 7.99 11.00
C ALA A 160 1.80 7.81 11.47
N VAL A 161 2.05 7.72 12.78
CA VAL A 161 3.41 7.53 13.33
C VAL A 161 3.89 6.10 13.11
N VAL A 162 3.03 5.13 13.34
CA VAL A 162 3.34 3.71 13.10
C VAL A 162 3.48 3.44 11.59
N GLY A 163 2.62 4.06 10.77
CA GLY A 163 2.74 4.02 9.32
C GLY A 163 4.04 4.67 8.83
N ALA A 164 4.46 5.79 9.41
CA ALA A 164 5.75 6.40 9.12
C ALA A 164 6.93 5.51 9.49
N ALA A 165 6.83 4.71 10.56
CA ALA A 165 7.86 3.72 10.90
C ALA A 165 7.98 2.60 9.85
N VAL A 166 6.85 2.08 9.35
CA VAL A 166 6.84 1.06 8.29
C VAL A 166 7.35 1.63 6.96
N ILE A 167 7.02 2.88 6.63
CA ILE A 167 7.53 3.54 5.42
C ILE A 167 9.02 3.90 5.59
N GLY A 168 9.46 4.23 6.80
CA GLY A 168 10.87 4.50 7.12
C GLY A 168 11.77 3.30 6.90
N ASP A 169 11.29 2.09 7.18
CA ASP A 169 11.99 0.82 6.91
C ASP A 169 12.32 0.66 5.41
N LEU A 170 11.34 0.95 4.55
CA LEU A 170 11.54 0.94 3.09
C LEU A 170 12.68 1.87 2.64
N ILE A 171 12.78 3.07 3.22
CA ILE A 171 13.83 4.05 2.86
C ILE A 171 15.22 3.51 3.26
N LEU A 172 15.29 2.77 4.37
CA LEU A 172 16.53 2.19 4.89
C LEU A 172 16.97 0.99 4.04
N GLU A 173 16.05 0.14 3.62
CA GLU A 173 16.34 -1.00 2.71
C GLU A 173 16.79 -0.55 1.31
N ILE A 174 16.31 0.59 0.79
CA ILE A 174 16.81 1.15 -0.48
C ILE A 174 18.24 1.71 -0.32
N THR A 175 18.65 2.07 0.89
CA THR A 175 19.97 2.65 1.19
C THR A 175 21.04 1.58 1.43
N PHE A 176 20.65 0.37 1.84
CA PHE A 176 21.53 -0.78 2.04
C PHE A 176 21.21 -1.89 1.02
N PRO A 177 21.77 -1.81 -0.21
CA PRO A 177 21.80 -2.95 -1.13
C PRO A 177 22.83 -4.02 -0.72
#